data_AF-A0A8T5NGH3-F1
#
_entry.id   AF-A0A8T5NGH3-F1
#
_cell.length_a   1.000
_cell.length_b   1.000
_cell.length_c   1.000
_cell.angle_alpha   90.00
_cell.angle_beta   90.00
_cell.angle_gamma   90.00
#
_symmetry.space_group_name_H-M   'P 1'
#
loop_
_entity.id
_entity.type
_entity.pdbx_description
1 polymer ?
#
loop_
_entity_poly.entity_id
_entity_poly.type
_entity_poly.pdbx_seq_one_letter_code
_entity_poly.pdbx_strand_id
1 'polypeptide(L)'
;MSAALRLKNSGGNIQKLQTINDEILGRADVGKCTMDDALTLYNSPALLFPLADMLRKKAVGDVVTYVINRNLNFTNMCVGTCKFCAFRKDDGFILSIPEILDKIRDAIKINATEVCIQ
;
A
#
# COMPACT_ATOMS: atom_id res chain seq x y z
N MET A 1 2.50 22.09 -22.59
CA MET A 1 2.39 20.85 -23.37
C MET A 1 1.65 19.84 -22.50
N SER A 2 0.33 19.73 -22.69
CA SER A 2 -0.56 18.90 -21.87
C SER A 2 -0.22 17.42 -22.05
N ALA A 3 0.12 16.74 -20.96
CA ALA A 3 0.26 15.29 -20.95
C ALA A 3 -1.14 14.69 -20.80
N ALA A 4 -1.79 14.44 -21.93
CA ALA A 4 -3.10 13.80 -21.94
C ALA A 4 -2.98 12.38 -21.37
N LEU A 5 -3.39 12.18 -20.12
CA LEU A 5 -3.66 10.85 -19.58
C LEU A 5 -4.84 10.26 -20.35
N ARG A 6 -4.54 9.46 -21.39
CA ARG A 6 -5.54 8.75 -22.18
C ARG A 6 -5.97 7.50 -21.42
N LEU A 7 -7.07 7.61 -20.69
CA LEU A 7 -7.75 6.45 -20.12
C LEU A 7 -8.69 5.86 -21.16
N LYS A 8 -8.38 4.64 -21.59
CA LYS A 8 -9.29 3.83 -22.40
C LYS A 8 -10.23 3.09 -21.45
N ASN A 9 -11.53 3.38 -21.50
CA ASN A 9 -12.53 2.50 -20.90
C ASN A 9 -12.65 1.21 -21.72
N SER A 10 -13.09 0.13 -21.05
CA SER A 10 -13.30 -1.22 -21.59
C SER A 10 -14.30 -1.32 -22.76
N GLY A 11 -14.79 -0.20 -23.29
CA GLY A 11 -15.72 -0.10 -24.41
C GLY A 11 -15.33 0.93 -25.50
N GLY A 12 -14.08 1.39 -25.55
CA GLY A 12 -13.56 2.17 -26.68
C GLY A 12 -14.09 3.61 -26.85
N ASN A 13 -15.01 4.08 -26.02
CA ASN A 13 -15.52 5.46 -26.07
C ASN A 13 -14.72 6.40 -25.14
N ILE A 14 -14.27 7.52 -25.71
CA ILE A 14 -13.57 8.60 -25.01
C ILE A 14 -14.61 9.47 -24.30
N GLN A 15 -14.94 9.15 -23.05
CA GLN A 15 -15.64 10.12 -22.18
C GLN A 15 -14.69 11.26 -21.87
N LYS A 16 -15.18 12.50 -21.97
CA LYS A 16 -14.47 13.73 -21.63
C LYS A 16 -14.15 13.71 -20.13
N LEU A 17 -13.02 13.10 -19.77
CA LEU A 17 -12.52 13.01 -18.40
C LEU A 17 -12.32 14.43 -17.87
N GLN A 18 -12.74 14.69 -16.63
CA GLN A 18 -12.38 15.92 -15.93
C GLN A 18 -10.87 16.12 -16.07
N THR A 19 -10.44 17.23 -16.64
CA THR A 19 -9.02 17.49 -16.80
C THR A 19 -8.45 17.79 -15.41
N ILE A 20 -7.50 16.99 -14.91
CA ILE A 20 -6.67 17.42 -13.78
C ILE A 20 -6.03 18.75 -14.19
N ASN A 21 -5.99 19.73 -13.29
CA ASN A 21 -5.17 20.92 -13.47
C ASN A 21 -3.71 20.49 -13.71
N ASP A 22 -3.15 20.82 -14.89
CA ASP A 22 -1.78 20.47 -15.29
C ASP A 22 -0.72 20.80 -14.21
N GLU A 23 -0.99 21.78 -13.34
CA GLU A 23 -0.15 22.11 -12.19
C GLU A 23 -0.09 21.01 -11.12
N ILE A 24 -1.22 20.35 -10.81
CA ILE A 24 -1.29 19.25 -9.84
C ILE A 24 -0.49 18.07 -10.37
N LEU A 25 -0.64 17.74 -11.66
CA LEU A 25 0.15 16.70 -12.32
C LEU A 25 1.64 17.02 -12.22
N GLY A 26 2.02 18.25 -12.57
CA GLY A 26 3.41 18.70 -12.54
C GLY A 26 4.01 18.59 -11.13
N ARG A 27 3.27 18.97 -10.09
CA ARG A 27 3.71 18.83 -8.69
C ARG A 27 3.82 17.38 -8.25
N ALA A 28 2.84 16.54 -8.60
CA ALA A 28 2.84 15.13 -8.24
C ALA A 28 4.01 14.36 -8.89
N ASP A 29 4.33 14.66 -10.15
CA ASP A 29 5.41 14.00 -10.91
C ASP A 29 6.82 14.21 -10.32
N VAL A 30 7.02 15.33 -9.62
CA VAL A 30 8.29 15.67 -8.96
C VAL A 30 8.25 15.50 -7.44
N GLY A 31 7.22 14.82 -6.92
CA GLY A 31 7.09 14.55 -5.47
C GLY A 31 6.81 15.80 -4.62
N LYS A 32 6.24 16.86 -5.20
CA LYS A 32 5.88 18.13 -4.52
C LYS A 32 4.38 18.31 -4.33
N CYS A 33 3.65 17.20 -4.21
CA CYS A 33 2.20 17.21 -3.97
C CYS A 33 1.90 17.94 -2.65
N THR A 34 1.00 18.92 -2.70
CA THR A 34 0.54 19.65 -1.51
C THR A 34 -0.66 18.95 -0.85
N MET A 35 -1.06 19.41 0.34
CA MET A 35 -2.27 18.90 1.00
C MET A 35 -3.53 19.16 0.16
N ASP A 36 -3.65 20.34 -0.45
CA ASP A 36 -4.80 20.71 -1.28
C ASP A 36 -4.86 19.88 -2.57
N ASP A 37 -3.70 19.55 -3.14
CA ASP A 37 -3.59 18.64 -4.27
C ASP A 37 -4.10 17.25 -3.88
N ALA A 38 -3.65 16.72 -2.74
CA ALA A 38 -4.05 15.42 -2.23
C ALA A 38 -5.56 15.37 -1.96
N LEU A 39 -6.14 16.40 -1.36
CA LEU A 39 -7.58 16.48 -1.10
C LEU A 39 -8.38 16.56 -2.42
N THR A 40 -7.89 17.31 -3.40
CA THR A 40 -8.52 17.39 -4.73
C THR A 40 -8.54 16.03 -5.42
N LEU A 41 -7.40 15.32 -5.39
CA LEU A 41 -7.26 13.98 -5.97
C LEU A 41 -8.07 12.92 -5.22
N TYR A 42 -8.12 12.98 -3.89
CA TYR A 42 -8.93 12.09 -3.06
C TYR A 42 -10.41 12.14 -3.45
N ASN A 43 -10.93 13.34 -3.75
CA ASN A 43 -12.31 13.54 -4.21
C ASN A 43 -12.50 13.23 -5.70
N SER A 44 -11.45 12.81 -6.42
CA SER A 44 -11.49 12.54 -7.85
C SER A 44 -10.85 11.17 -8.21
N PRO A 45 -11.42 10.02 -7.79
CA PRO A 45 -10.81 8.70 -8.02
C PRO A 45 -10.51 8.37 -9.50
N ALA A 46 -11.36 8.82 -10.41
CA ALA A 46 -11.19 8.65 -11.86
C ALA A 46 -9.91 9.33 -12.40
N LEU A 47 -9.33 10.25 -11.62
CA LEU A 47 -8.10 10.97 -11.92
C LEU A 47 -6.92 10.48 -11.07
N LEU A 48 -7.18 10.17 -9.80
CA LEU A 48 -6.18 9.66 -8.86
C LEU A 48 -5.61 8.30 -9.29
N PHE A 49 -6.44 7.30 -9.59
CA PHE A 49 -5.92 5.96 -9.89
C PHE A 49 -5.02 5.92 -11.13
N PRO A 50 -5.39 6.57 -12.24
CA PRO A 50 -4.55 6.65 -13.43
C PRO A 50 -3.24 7.40 -13.22
N LEU A 51 -3.28 8.50 -12.46
CA LEU A 51 -2.08 9.24 -12.08
C LEU A 51 -1.16 8.37 -11.23
N ALA A 52 -1.70 7.71 -10.21
CA ALA A 52 -0.94 6.80 -9.35
C ALA A 52 -0.32 5.65 -10.16
N ASP A 53 -1.08 5.07 -11.10
CA ASP A 53 -0.59 4.01 -11.99
C ASP A 53 0.59 4.48 -12.86
N MET A 54 0.45 5.67 -13.47
CA MET A 54 1.50 6.29 -14.28
C MET A 54 2.76 6.60 -13.46
N LEU A 55 2.62 7.18 -12.27
CA LEU A 55 3.74 7.50 -11.38
C LEU A 55 4.44 6.23 -10.89
N ARG A 56 3.68 5.22 -10.48
CA ARG A 56 4.21 3.91 -10.08
C ARG A 56 4.96 3.26 -11.24
N LYS A 57 4.41 3.28 -12.47
CA LYS A 57 5.08 2.76 -13.67
C LYS A 57 6.38 3.49 -13.97
N LYS A 58 6.39 4.81 -13.85
CA LYS A 58 7.60 5.63 -14.02
C LYS A 58 8.67 5.29 -12.97
N ALA A 59 8.25 5.07 -11.73
CA ALA A 59 9.17 4.84 -10.60
C ALA A 59 9.76 3.43 -10.57
N VAL A 60 8.94 2.39 -10.82
CA VAL A 60 9.33 0.98 -10.59
C VAL A 60 9.06 0.06 -11.78
N GLY A 61 8.53 0.56 -12.89
CA GLY A 61 8.20 -0.25 -14.07
C GLY A 61 6.99 -1.15 -13.87
N ASP A 62 6.91 -2.22 -14.67
CA ASP A 62 5.78 -3.16 -14.71
C ASP A 62 6.03 -4.47 -13.93
N VAL A 63 7.25 -4.68 -13.42
CA VAL A 63 7.58 -5.90 -12.67
C VAL A 63 6.97 -5.84 -11.28
N VAL A 64 6.05 -6.77 -10.99
CA VAL A 64 5.48 -6.96 -9.66
C VAL A 64 6.32 -7.95 -8.88
N THR A 65 6.86 -7.53 -7.74
CA THR A 65 7.68 -8.37 -6.85
C THR A 65 6.89 -8.81 -5.62
N TYR A 66 7.33 -9.88 -4.97
CA TYR A 66 6.77 -10.34 -3.70
C TYR A 66 7.88 -10.81 -2.76
N VAL A 67 7.57 -10.87 -1.46
CA VAL A 67 8.45 -11.40 -0.41
C VAL A 67 7.75 -12.58 0.25
N ILE A 68 8.45 -13.70 0.39
CA ILE A 68 7.97 -14.81 1.22
C ILE A 68 8.29 -14.43 2.67
N ASN A 69 7.29 -13.89 3.35
CA ASN A 69 7.39 -13.36 4.71
C ASN A 69 6.79 -14.35 5.74
N ARG A 70 7.42 -14.44 6.91
CA ARG A 70 6.81 -14.98 8.13
C ARG A 70 6.42 -13.84 9.06
N ASN A 71 5.12 -13.54 9.10
CA ASN A 71 4.57 -12.66 10.12
C ASN A 71 4.45 -13.42 11.45
N LEU A 72 5.12 -12.93 12.49
CA LEU A 72 5.22 -13.54 13.81
C LEU A 72 4.73 -12.55 14.87
N ASN A 73 3.46 -12.68 15.24
CA ASN A 73 2.94 -12.11 16.47
C ASN A 73 3.38 -13.01 17.64
N PHE A 74 4.43 -12.62 18.35
CA PHE A 74 4.91 -13.40 19.51
C PHE A 74 4.01 -13.23 20.73
N THR A 75 3.16 -12.22 20.73
CA THR A 75 2.11 -11.99 21.72
C THR A 75 0.94 -11.29 21.05
N ASN A 76 -0.26 -11.51 21.59
CA ASN A 76 -1.41 -10.67 21.33
C ASN A 76 -1.88 -9.92 22.59
N MET A 77 -1.13 -10.03 23.70
CA MET A 77 -1.37 -9.25 24.92
C MET A 77 -0.95 -7.79 24.69
N CYS A 78 -1.86 -6.86 24.93
CA CYS A 78 -1.60 -5.45 24.75
C CYS A 78 -2.23 -4.63 25.88
N VAL A 79 -1.47 -3.70 26.45
CA VAL A 79 -1.99 -2.71 27.41
C VAL A 79 -2.76 -1.56 26.72
N GLY A 80 -2.79 -1.56 25.39
CA GLY A 80 -3.41 -0.52 24.58
C GLY A 80 -4.94 -0.64 24.52
N THR A 81 -5.61 0.51 24.40
CA THR A 81 -7.07 0.63 24.36
C THR A 81 -7.59 1.04 22.98
N CYS A 82 -6.84 0.73 21.92
CA CYS A 82 -7.17 1.10 20.56
C CYS A 82 -8.58 0.60 20.16
N LYS A 83 -9.47 1.53 19.78
CA LYS A 83 -10.88 1.23 19.47
C LYS A 83 -11.06 0.25 18.30
N PHE A 84 -10.09 0.19 17.40
CA PHE A 84 -10.12 -0.65 16.20
C PHE A 84 -9.35 -1.97 16.36
N CYS A 85 -8.50 -2.11 17.37
CA CYS A 85 -7.59 -3.26 17.47
C CYS A 85 -8.25 -4.44 18.21
N ALA A 86 -8.08 -5.66 17.70
CA ALA A 86 -8.61 -6.88 18.33
C ALA A 86 -7.81 -7.33 19.57
N PHE A 87 -6.54 -6.92 19.71
CA PHE A 87 -5.65 -7.30 20.82
C PHE A 87 -5.93 -6.55 22.13
N ARG A 88 -6.95 -5.68 22.16
CA ARG A 88 -7.37 -4.92 23.35
C ARG A 88 -8.08 -5.77 24.42
N LYS A 89 -8.15 -7.09 24.25
CA LYS A 89 -8.86 -7.99 25.16
C LYS A 89 -7.89 -8.50 26.23
N ASP A 90 -8.44 -8.86 27.38
CA ASP A 90 -7.66 -9.36 28.53
C ASP A 90 -7.29 -10.85 28.41
N ASP A 91 -7.58 -11.49 27.27
CA ASP A 91 -7.15 -12.84 26.93
C ASP A 91 -6.03 -12.81 25.89
N GLY A 92 -4.86 -13.31 26.27
CA GLY A 92 -3.74 -13.38 25.34
C GLY A 92 -2.71 -14.41 25.71
N PHE A 93 -1.73 -14.55 24.83
CA PHE A 93 -0.59 -15.43 24.99
C PHE A 93 0.70 -14.63 24.81
N ILE A 94 1.78 -15.16 25.37
CA ILE A 94 3.14 -14.78 25.01
C ILE A 94 3.85 -16.08 24.66
N LEU A 95 4.37 -16.17 23.44
CA LEU A 95 5.15 -17.32 23.01
C LEU A 95 6.49 -17.32 23.74
N SER A 96 6.91 -18.52 24.13
CA SER A 96 8.27 -18.77 24.57
C SER A 96 9.25 -18.71 23.40
N ILE A 97 10.53 -18.47 23.70
CA ILE A 97 11.60 -18.48 22.69
C ILE A 97 11.63 -19.80 21.89
N PRO A 98 11.51 -21.00 22.48
CA PRO A 98 11.43 -22.24 21.71
C PRO A 98 10.27 -22.26 20.69
N GLU A 99 9.06 -21.83 21.08
CA GLU A 99 7.91 -21.77 20.18
C GLU A 99 8.12 -20.77 19.02
N ILE A 100 8.77 -19.64 19.32
CA ILE A 100 9.18 -18.68 18.29
C ILE A 100 10.14 -19.34 17.31
N LEU A 101 11.19 -20.01 17.81
CA LEU A 101 12.18 -20.68 16.98
C LEU A 101 11.58 -21.79 16.11
N ASP A 102 10.60 -22.54 16.62
CA ASP A 102 9.86 -23.52 15.82
C ASP A 102 9.11 -22.87 14.66
N LYS A 103 8.44 -21.75 14.91
CA LYS A 103 7.78 -20.98 13.85
C LYS A 103 8.76 -20.43 12.82
N ILE A 104 9.99 -20.09 13.21
CA ILE A 104 11.06 -19.68 12.28
C ILE A 104 11.58 -20.87 11.48
N ARG A 105 11.75 -22.04 12.09
CA ARG A 105 12.15 -23.27 11.36
C ARG A 105 11.14 -23.59 10.25
N ASP A 106 9.86 -23.43 10.50
CA ASP A 106 8.83 -23.62 9.46
C ASP A 106 8.93 -22.59 8.33
N ALA A 107 9.27 -21.34 8.66
CA ALA A 107 9.51 -20.29 7.65
C ALA A 107 10.71 -20.63 6.75
N ILE A 108 11.79 -21.15 7.33
CA ILE A 108 12.98 -21.59 6.58
C ILE A 108 12.62 -22.72 5.60
N LYS A 109 11.76 -23.69 6.01
CA LYS A 109 11.34 -24.80 5.13
C LYS A 109 10.62 -24.34 3.87
N ILE A 110 9.95 -23.18 3.90
CA ILE A 110 9.27 -22.59 2.73
C ILE A 110 10.12 -21.52 2.03
N ASN A 111 11.42 -21.44 2.36
CA ASN A 111 12.35 -20.43 1.86
C ASN A 111 11.86 -18.98 2.08
N ALA A 112 11.26 -18.72 3.24
CA ALA A 112 10.96 -17.35 3.64
C ALA A 112 12.26 -16.54 3.74
N THR A 113 12.25 -15.34 3.17
CA THR A 113 13.42 -14.43 3.14
C THR A 113 13.29 -13.29 4.15
N GLU A 114 12.13 -13.16 4.78
CA GLU A 114 11.84 -12.13 5.77
C GLU A 114 11.03 -12.70 6.94
N VAL A 115 11.34 -12.22 8.14
CA VAL A 115 10.52 -12.43 9.33
C VAL A 115 10.07 -11.06 9.81
N CYS A 116 8.76 -10.84 9.88
CA CYS A 116 8.19 -9.63 10.46
C CYS A 116 7.77 -9.96 11.90
N ILE A 117 8.42 -9.32 12.87
CA ILE A 117 8.08 -9.45 14.29
C ILE A 117 7.17 -8.28 14.64
N GLN A 118 5.98 -8.61 15.13
CA GLN A 118 4.96 -7.65 15.52
C GLN A 118 4.53 -7.85 16.96
#